data_AF-A0A1Y1VCC9-F1
#
_entry.id   AF-A0A1Y1VCC9-F1
#
_cell.length_a   1.000
_cell.length_b   1.000
_cell.length_c   1.000
_cell.angle_alpha   90.00
_cell.angle_beta   90.00
_cell.angle_gamma   90.00
#
_symmetry.space_group_name_H-M   'P 1'
#
loop_
_entity.id
_entity.type
_entity.pdbx_description
1 polymer ?
#
loop_
_entity_poly.entity_id
_entity_poly.type
_entity_poly.pdbx_seq_one_letter_code
_entity_poly.pdbx_strand_id
1 'polypeptide(L)'
;MTFESCEEQIFFVCHCGLWSEDCEKERNLIANPCASSTFTRILVGSLVSSTYALFNTEGIPSIYFIFPDLSVRMEGRYRLKFSLCNLGDVGEHNNLILNQGEAPINSEQFSDVFTVYTAKRFPGMTESTELSKCFSKQGVKIPNFIQQPKDRLFFLPVF
;
A
#
# COMPACT_ATOMS: atom_id res chain seq x y z
N MET A 1 24.99 -13.53 6.71
CA MET A 1 23.55 -13.41 7.02
C MET A 1 22.85 -14.24 5.97
N THR A 2 22.61 -15.51 6.30
CA THR A 2 22.24 -16.58 5.37
C THR A 2 20.74 -16.53 5.07
N PHE A 3 20.36 -17.00 3.88
CA PHE A 3 19.00 -17.10 3.35
C PHE A 3 17.99 -17.89 4.23
N GLU A 4 18.45 -18.52 5.32
CA GLU A 4 17.62 -19.28 6.27
C GLU A 4 16.68 -18.42 7.14
N SER A 5 16.86 -17.09 7.18
CA SER A 5 15.94 -16.20 7.93
C SER A 5 14.64 -15.85 7.16
N CYS A 6 14.44 -16.41 5.97
CA CYS A 6 13.30 -16.08 5.10
C CYS A 6 11.98 -16.74 5.52
N GLU A 7 12.00 -17.87 6.23
CA GLU A 7 10.78 -18.62 6.59
C GLU A 7 9.97 -17.95 7.72
N GLU A 8 10.61 -17.23 8.63
CA GLU A 8 9.91 -16.48 9.68
C GLU A 8 9.28 -15.17 9.17
N GLN A 9 9.66 -14.73 7.97
CA GLN A 9 9.20 -13.46 7.40
C GLN A 9 7.93 -13.58 6.56
N ILE A 10 7.43 -14.80 6.37
CA ILE A 10 6.19 -15.09 5.61
C ILE A 10 4.96 -14.61 6.40
N PHE A 11 5.09 -14.44 7.72
CA PHE A 11 3.98 -14.04 8.59
C PHE A 11 3.79 -12.53 8.69
N PHE A 12 4.70 -11.73 8.14
CA PHE A 12 4.51 -10.30 8.12
C PHE A 12 3.57 -9.87 7.01
N VAL A 13 2.59 -9.08 7.38
CA VAL A 13 1.63 -8.46 6.48
C VAL A 13 1.60 -6.96 6.76
N CYS A 14 1.63 -6.15 5.71
CA CYS A 14 1.50 -4.71 5.82
C CYS A 14 0.11 -4.28 5.33
N HIS A 15 -0.62 -3.56 6.18
CA HIS A 15 -1.90 -2.95 5.86
C HIS A 15 -1.74 -1.46 5.56
N CYS A 16 -2.41 -0.97 4.53
CA CYS A 16 -2.44 0.43 4.13
C CYS A 16 -3.79 1.06 4.47
N GLY A 17 -3.76 2.19 5.17
CA GLY A 17 -4.94 3.01 5.48
C GLY A 17 -4.79 4.45 5.00
N LEU A 18 -5.90 5.12 4.73
CA LEU A 18 -5.93 6.54 4.35
C LEU A 18 -6.15 7.42 5.57
N TRP A 19 -5.32 8.44 5.71
CA TRP A 19 -5.33 9.37 6.84
C TRP A 19 -5.34 10.83 6.35
N SER A 20 -5.80 11.73 7.22
CA SER A 20 -5.70 13.16 7.00
C SER A 20 -4.22 13.62 6.93
N GLU A 21 -3.99 14.76 6.30
CA GLU A 21 -2.62 15.28 6.06
C GLU A 21 -1.81 15.56 7.33
N ASP A 22 -2.50 15.78 8.46
CA ASP A 22 -1.99 16.01 9.81
C ASP A 22 -1.77 14.71 10.61
N CYS A 23 -2.04 13.54 10.03
CA CYS A 23 -1.95 12.22 10.66
C CYS A 23 -2.92 12.00 11.85
N GLU A 24 -3.91 12.86 12.08
CA GLU A 24 -4.76 12.76 13.27
C GLU A 24 -5.97 11.84 13.08
N LYS A 25 -6.54 11.79 11.86
CA LYS A 25 -7.83 11.14 11.63
C LYS A 25 -7.76 10.18 10.45
N GLU A 26 -8.27 8.99 10.68
CA GLU A 26 -8.53 8.03 9.61
C GLU A 26 -9.62 8.58 8.66
N ARG A 27 -9.40 8.40 7.35
CA ARG A 27 -10.23 8.91 6.26
C ARG A 27 -10.70 7.80 5.33
N ASN A 28 -10.74 6.56 5.80
CA ASN A 28 -11.15 5.42 4.99
C ASN A 28 -12.64 5.46 4.59
N LEU A 29 -13.51 6.17 5.33
CA LEU A 29 -14.95 6.26 5.09
C LEU A 29 -15.44 7.71 5.05
N ILE A 30 -16.45 7.98 4.20
CA ILE A 30 -17.27 9.20 4.25
C ILE A 30 -18.75 8.83 4.41
N ALA A 31 -19.49 9.65 5.16
CA ALA A 31 -20.94 9.54 5.24
C ALA A 31 -21.58 10.04 3.93
N ASN A 32 -22.54 9.29 3.40
CA ASN A 32 -23.34 9.73 2.26
C ASN A 32 -24.46 10.67 2.74
N PRO A 33 -24.49 11.95 2.34
CA PRO A 33 -25.52 12.89 2.79
C PRO A 33 -26.93 12.49 2.37
N CYS A 34 -27.05 11.73 1.27
CA CYS A 34 -28.34 11.40 0.66
C CYS A 34 -28.96 10.10 1.19
N ALA A 35 -28.20 9.28 1.91
CA ALA A 35 -28.66 8.03 2.50
C ALA A 35 -28.10 7.94 3.92
N SER A 36 -28.93 8.33 4.89
CA SER A 36 -28.60 8.69 6.28
C SER A 36 -27.90 7.61 7.12
N SER A 37 -27.58 6.45 6.55
CA SER A 37 -26.92 5.32 7.22
C SER A 37 -25.84 4.63 6.37
N THR A 38 -25.51 5.16 5.19
CA THR A 38 -24.53 4.52 4.29
C THR A 38 -23.19 5.25 4.31
N PHE A 39 -22.13 4.53 4.61
CA PHE A 39 -20.75 5.00 4.51
C PHE A 39 -20.13 4.48 3.21
N THR A 40 -19.44 5.36 2.49
CA THR A 40 -18.69 4.98 1.29
C THR A 40 -17.21 4.92 1.63
N ARG A 41 -16.57 3.80 1.28
CA ARG A 41 -15.13 3.64 1.40
C ARG A 41 -14.41 4.49 0.36
N ILE A 42 -13.47 5.32 0.83
CA ILE A 42 -12.69 6.23 -0.01
C ILE A 42 -11.46 5.52 -0.58
N LEU A 43 -10.67 4.87 0.26
CA LEU A 43 -9.49 4.10 -0.13
C LEU A 43 -9.91 2.69 -0.55
N VAL A 44 -9.66 2.34 -1.80
CA VAL A 44 -10.03 1.06 -2.41
C VAL A 44 -8.84 0.45 -3.14
N GLY A 45 -8.99 -0.80 -3.56
CA GLY A 45 -7.93 -1.60 -4.18
C GLY A 45 -7.38 -2.63 -3.19
N SER A 46 -6.12 -3.01 -3.40
CA SER A 46 -5.39 -4.00 -2.62
C SER A 46 -4.68 -3.33 -1.43
N LEU A 47 -5.41 -3.19 -0.32
CA LEU A 47 -4.95 -2.48 0.88
C LEU A 47 -3.98 -3.29 1.76
N VAL A 48 -3.67 -4.52 1.37
CA VAL A 48 -2.85 -5.45 2.13
C VAL A 48 -1.76 -5.98 1.22
N SER A 49 -0.51 -5.92 1.69
CA SER A 49 0.64 -6.50 1.01
C SER A 49 1.30 -7.56 1.88
N SER A 50 1.62 -8.69 1.28
CA SER A 50 2.59 -9.66 1.83
C SER A 50 4.03 -9.20 1.58
N THR A 51 4.99 -9.94 2.13
CA THR A 51 6.41 -9.71 1.91
C THR A 51 6.85 -10.14 0.51
N TYR A 52 7.70 -9.31 -0.11
CA TYR A 52 8.40 -9.61 -1.35
C TYR A 52 9.90 -9.57 -1.11
N ALA A 53 10.58 -10.70 -1.28
CA ALA A 53 12.04 -10.76 -1.28
C ALA A 53 12.56 -10.36 -2.66
N LEU A 54 13.14 -9.16 -2.77
CA LEU A 54 13.57 -8.57 -4.03
C LEU A 54 14.95 -7.92 -3.89
N PHE A 55 15.61 -7.73 -5.02
CA PHE A 55 16.80 -6.92 -5.13
C PHE A 55 16.43 -5.48 -5.47
N ASN A 56 17.08 -4.51 -4.82
CA ASN A 56 16.93 -3.10 -5.16
C ASN A 56 17.68 -2.75 -6.47
N THR A 57 17.69 -1.48 -6.85
CA THR A 57 18.41 -0.99 -8.04
C THR A 57 19.92 -1.17 -7.99
N GLU A 58 20.49 -1.39 -6.79
CA GLU A 58 21.92 -1.65 -6.56
C GLU A 58 22.25 -3.15 -6.46
N GLY A 59 21.24 -4.02 -6.63
CA GLY A 59 21.41 -5.47 -6.50
C GLY A 59 21.48 -5.97 -5.05
N ILE A 60 21.05 -5.17 -4.08
CA ILE A 60 21.04 -5.53 -2.66
C ILE A 60 19.72 -6.26 -2.34
N PRO A 61 19.75 -7.50 -1.80
CA PRO A 61 18.55 -8.22 -1.39
C PRO A 61 17.89 -7.56 -0.18
N SER A 62 16.58 -7.39 -0.22
CA SER A 62 15.78 -6.78 0.84
C SER A 62 14.31 -7.21 0.75
N ILE A 63 13.54 -6.87 1.77
CA ILE A 63 12.12 -7.20 1.86
C ILE A 63 11.31 -5.95 1.61
N TYR A 64 10.31 -6.08 0.75
CA TYR A 64 9.42 -5.00 0.37
C TYR A 64 7.97 -5.39 0.60
N PHE A 65 7.17 -4.38 0.93
CA PHE A 65 5.71 -4.42 0.85
C PHE A 65 5.31 -3.50 -0.30
N ILE A 66 4.57 -4.04 -1.27
CA ILE A 66 4.27 -3.36 -2.52
C ILE A 66 2.77 -3.26 -2.68
N PHE A 67 2.29 -2.04 -2.90
CA PHE A 67 0.87 -1.73 -3.11
C PHE A 67 0.69 -1.17 -4.52
N PRO A 68 0.60 -2.02 -5.56
CA PRO A 68 0.51 -1.57 -6.95
C PRO A 68 -0.91 -1.15 -7.38
N ASP A 69 -1.89 -1.29 -6.48
CA ASP A 69 -3.31 -1.07 -6.73
C ASP A 69 -3.95 -0.42 -5.51
N LEU A 70 -3.69 0.86 -5.30
CA LEU A 70 -4.50 1.71 -4.42
C LEU A 70 -5.30 2.69 -5.27
N SER A 71 -6.36 3.22 -4.68
CA SER A 71 -7.19 4.24 -5.29
C SER A 71 -7.96 5.01 -4.26
N VAL A 72 -8.00 6.33 -4.42
CA VAL A 72 -8.76 7.24 -3.56
C VAL A 72 -9.88 7.87 -4.38
N ARG A 73 -11.12 7.66 -3.95
CA ARG A 73 -12.32 8.08 -4.70
C ARG A 73 -12.66 9.56 -4.59
N MET A 74 -12.14 10.23 -3.56
CA MET A 74 -12.49 11.61 -3.23
C MET A 74 -11.27 12.51 -3.35
N GLU A 75 -11.45 13.68 -3.98
CA GLU A 75 -10.39 14.68 -4.04
C GLU A 75 -10.04 15.19 -2.63
N GLY A 76 -8.77 15.54 -2.43
CA GLY A 76 -8.28 15.99 -1.15
C GLY A 76 -6.78 15.79 -0.97
N ARG A 77 -6.29 16.13 0.21
CA ARG A 77 -4.90 15.94 0.63
C ARG A 77 -4.86 14.92 1.75
N TYR A 78 -4.03 13.90 1.58
CA TYR A 78 -4.01 12.73 2.46
C TYR A 78 -2.59 12.22 2.67
N ARG A 79 -2.46 11.33 3.65
CA ARG A 79 -1.31 10.45 3.83
C ARG A 79 -1.78 9.00 3.83
N LEU A 80 -0.92 8.09 3.40
CA LEU A 80 -1.08 6.66 3.63
C LEU A 80 -0.39 6.30 4.94
N LYS A 81 -1.05 5.46 5.74
CA LYS A 81 -0.46 4.83 6.92
C LYS A 81 -0.24 3.36 6.63
N PHE A 82 0.99 2.91 6.79
CA PHE A 82 1.41 1.53 6.64
C PHE A 82 1.56 0.92 8.03
N SER A 83 0.74 -0.06 8.37
CA SER A 83 0.78 -0.77 9.65
C SER A 83 1.29 -2.19 9.38
N LEU A 84 2.43 -2.54 9.98
CA LEU A 84 3.04 -3.85 9.88
C LEU A 84 2.51 -4.74 10.99
N CYS A 85 1.98 -5.91 10.63
CA CYS A 85 1.47 -6.91 11.56
C CYS A 85 2.24 -8.21 11.37
N ASN A 86 2.66 -8.83 12.46
CA ASN A 86 3.17 -10.20 12.49
C ASN A 86 2.02 -11.15 12.81
N LEU A 87 1.64 -11.98 11.84
CA LEU A 87 0.58 -12.98 12.00
C LEU A 87 1.10 -14.30 12.60
N GLY A 88 2.40 -14.42 12.81
CA GLY A 88 3.05 -15.61 13.36
C GLY A 88 3.22 -15.45 14.85
N ASP A 89 2.48 -16.23 15.62
CA ASP A 89 2.77 -16.45 17.04
C ASP A 89 3.63 -17.71 17.18
N VAL A 90 4.72 -17.61 17.94
CA VAL A 90 5.62 -18.75 18.21
C VAL A 90 5.17 -19.36 19.53
N GLY A 91 4.37 -20.42 19.45
CA GLY A 91 3.96 -21.17 20.64
C GLY A 91 5.16 -21.85 21.32
N GLU A 92 4.98 -22.31 22.56
CA GLU A 92 6.00 -22.95 23.42
C GLU A 92 6.77 -24.14 22.80
N HIS A 93 6.34 -24.63 21.63
CA HIS A 93 6.93 -25.77 20.92
C HIS A 93 7.52 -25.42 19.54
N ASN A 94 7.81 -24.14 19.24
CA ASN A 94 8.25 -23.67 17.91
C ASN A 94 7.26 -24.01 16.77
N ASN A 95 6.00 -24.27 17.12
CA ASN A 95 4.94 -24.42 16.14
C ASN A 95 4.29 -23.05 15.91
N LEU A 96 4.14 -22.69 14.65
CA LEU A 96 3.42 -21.48 14.25
C LEU A 96 1.95 -21.64 14.62
N ILE A 97 1.50 -20.85 15.59
CA ILE A 97 0.09 -20.78 15.95
C ILE A 97 -0.53 -19.68 15.11
N LEU A 98 -1.09 -20.07 13.96
CA LEU A 98 -1.99 -19.22 13.20
C LEU A 98 -3.37 -19.30 13.84
N ASN A 99 -4.04 -18.16 14.03
CA ASN A 99 -5.46 -18.03 14.44
C ASN A 99 -5.78 -18.08 15.95
N GLN A 100 -4.87 -17.74 16.86
CA GLN A 100 -5.23 -17.46 18.27
C GLN A 100 -5.03 -15.98 18.60
N GLY A 101 -6.07 -15.17 18.39
CA GLY A 101 -6.14 -13.78 18.87
C GLY A 101 -5.93 -12.69 17.79
N GLU A 102 -5.85 -11.44 18.26
CA GLU A 102 -5.55 -10.27 17.43
C GLU A 102 -4.04 -10.18 17.21
N ALA A 103 -3.60 -10.10 15.94
CA ALA A 103 -2.19 -9.87 15.63
C ALA A 103 -1.81 -8.43 16.01
N PRO A 104 -0.80 -8.22 16.87
CA PRO A 104 -0.41 -6.88 17.27
C PRO A 104 0.20 -6.12 16.09
N ILE A 105 -0.01 -4.80 16.07
CA ILE A 105 0.69 -3.92 15.13
C ILE A 105 2.12 -3.73 15.65
N ASN A 106 3.11 -4.26 14.93
CA ASN A 106 4.52 -4.19 15.30
C ASN A 106 5.11 -2.80 15.06
N SER A 107 4.70 -2.14 13.98
CA SER A 107 5.26 -0.85 13.57
C SER A 107 4.30 -0.14 12.63
N GLU A 108 4.36 1.19 12.63
CA GLU A 108 3.53 2.03 11.76
C GLU A 108 4.36 3.15 11.14
N GLN A 109 4.08 3.47 9.88
CA GLN A 109 4.77 4.55 9.17
C GLN A 109 3.78 5.31 8.29
N PHE A 110 3.88 6.64 8.29
CA PHE A 110 3.12 7.49 7.38
C PHE A 110 3.94 7.84 6.14
N SER A 111 3.27 7.91 4.98
CA SER A 111 3.81 8.49 3.76
C SER A 111 3.90 10.01 3.84
N ASP A 112 4.57 10.61 2.86
CA ASP A 112 4.41 12.03 2.56
C ASP A 112 2.97 12.38 2.16
N VAL A 113 2.62 13.67 2.24
CA VAL A 113 1.31 14.16 1.82
C VAL A 113 1.20 14.05 0.30
N PHE A 114 0.13 13.45 -0.19
CA PHE A 114 -0.21 13.43 -1.60
C PHE A 114 -1.58 14.08 -1.85
N THR A 115 -1.79 14.55 -3.09
CA THR A 115 -3.02 15.20 -3.51
C THR A 115 -3.78 14.33 -4.48
N VAL A 116 -5.07 14.12 -4.21
CA VAL A 116 -6.01 13.46 -5.11
C VAL A 116 -6.75 14.56 -5.87
N TYR A 117 -6.61 14.54 -7.19
CA TYR A 117 -7.15 15.58 -8.07
C TYR A 117 -8.48 15.14 -8.70
N THR A 118 -9.35 16.11 -8.99
CA THR A 118 -10.37 15.92 -10.03
C THR A 118 -9.73 15.68 -11.39
N ALA A 119 -10.47 15.02 -12.29
CA ALA A 119 -10.02 14.77 -13.67
C ALA A 119 -9.59 16.05 -14.41
N LYS A 120 -10.23 17.20 -14.12
CA LYS A 120 -9.88 18.50 -14.74
C LYS A 120 -8.56 19.09 -14.24
N ARG A 121 -8.16 18.77 -13.01
CA ARG A 121 -6.95 19.31 -12.36
C ARG A 121 -5.82 18.30 -12.30
N PHE A 122 -6.04 17.08 -12.80
CA PHE A 122 -5.06 16.02 -12.76
C PHE A 122 -3.83 16.40 -13.60
N PRO A 123 -2.62 16.44 -13.00
CA PRO A 123 -1.42 16.90 -13.71
C PRO A 123 -0.93 15.92 -14.78
N GLY A 124 -1.45 14.69 -14.80
CA GLY A 124 -1.00 13.58 -15.63
C GLY A 124 -0.34 12.49 -14.78
N MET A 125 -0.08 11.34 -15.41
CA MET A 125 0.64 10.22 -14.78
C MET A 125 2.15 10.49 -14.81
N THR A 126 2.82 10.26 -13.69
CA THR A 126 4.29 10.22 -13.63
C THR A 126 4.79 8.93 -14.26
N GLU A 127 6.00 8.95 -14.84
CA GLU A 127 6.64 7.72 -15.28
C GLU A 127 6.96 6.81 -14.09
N SER A 128 6.97 5.50 -14.32
CA SER A 128 7.42 4.55 -13.31
C SER A 128 8.86 4.84 -12.90
N THR A 129 9.14 4.81 -11.60
CA THR A 129 10.51 4.99 -11.08
C THR A 129 11.42 3.82 -11.46
N GLU A 130 12.74 4.00 -11.40
CA GLU A 130 13.70 2.92 -11.63
C GLU A 130 13.50 1.75 -10.66
N LEU A 131 13.12 2.03 -9.41
CA LEU A 131 12.80 1.00 -8.42
C LEU A 131 11.56 0.19 -8.84
N SER A 132 10.49 0.86 -9.28
CA SER A 132 9.28 0.19 -9.81
C SER A 132 9.61 -0.69 -11.00
N LYS A 133 10.41 -0.19 -11.96
CA LYS A 133 10.87 -0.96 -13.13
C LYS A 133 11.73 -2.17 -12.72
N CYS A 134 12.60 -1.99 -11.71
CA CYS A 134 13.44 -3.06 -11.16
C CYS A 134 12.59 -4.18 -10.55
N PHE A 135 11.55 -3.84 -9.78
CA PHE A 135 10.63 -4.82 -9.20
C PHE A 135 9.75 -5.50 -10.25
N SER A 136 9.28 -4.76 -11.26
CA SER A 136 8.55 -5.36 -12.38
C SER A 136 9.37 -6.44 -13.11
N LYS A 137 10.67 -6.21 -13.30
CA LYS A 137 11.58 -7.20 -13.91
C LYS A 137 11.76 -8.47 -13.06
N GLN A 138 11.52 -8.38 -11.76
CA GLN A 138 11.60 -9.49 -10.81
C GLN A 138 10.26 -10.23 -10.62
N GLY A 139 9.24 -9.90 -11.44
CA GLY A 139 7.95 -10.61 -11.45
C GLY A 139 6.84 -9.95 -10.65
N VAL A 140 7.09 -8.79 -10.03
CA VAL A 140 6.03 -8.02 -9.37
C VAL A 140 5.13 -7.37 -10.42
N LYS A 141 3.81 -7.52 -10.29
CA LYS A 141 2.84 -6.94 -11.23
C LYS A 141 2.60 -5.46 -10.94
N ILE A 142 3.57 -4.61 -11.25
CA ILE A 142 3.44 -3.15 -11.13
C ILE A 142 3.12 -2.56 -12.52
N PRO A 143 2.09 -1.70 -12.65
CA PRO A 143 1.84 -0.99 -13.90
C PRO A 143 3.05 -0.16 -14.33
N ASN A 144 3.50 -0.37 -15.57
CA ASN A 144 4.57 0.42 -16.16
C ASN A 144 3.96 1.64 -16.84
N PHE A 145 4.01 2.78 -16.17
CA PHE A 145 3.55 4.05 -16.70
C PHE A 145 4.66 4.69 -17.52
N ILE A 146 4.34 4.97 -18.78
CA ILE A 146 5.08 5.93 -19.60
C ILE A 146 4.42 7.28 -19.36
N GLN A 147 5.19 8.33 -19.13
CA GLN A 147 4.65 9.68 -18.95
C GLN A 147 3.71 10.01 -20.12
N GLN A 148 2.43 10.23 -19.81
CA GLN A 148 1.43 10.54 -20.84
C GLN A 148 1.19 12.06 -20.89
N PRO A 149 1.15 12.67 -22.09
CA PRO A 149 0.71 14.05 -22.23
C PRO A 149 -0.77 14.20 -21.86
N LYS A 150 -1.15 15.38 -21.35
CA LYS A 150 -2.45 15.70 -20.72
C LYS A 150 -3.70 15.42 -21.57
N ASP A 151 -3.55 15.19 -22.88
CA ASP A 151 -4.67 15.16 -23.84
C ASP A 151 -5.25 13.76 -24.10
N ARG A 152 -4.73 12.70 -23.47
CA ARG A 152 -5.32 11.35 -23.55
C ARG A 152 -5.98 10.95 -22.23
N LEU A 153 -7.24 11.35 -22.08
CA LEU A 153 -8.13 10.91 -21.01
C LEU A 153 -8.41 9.40 -21.11
N PHE A 154 -7.85 8.62 -20.20
CA PHE A 154 -8.51 7.45 -19.62
C PHE A 154 -8.31 7.47 -18.11
N PHE A 155 -9.44 7.40 -17.39
CA PHE A 155 -9.46 7.17 -15.96
C PHE A 155 -8.82 5.81 -15.63
N LEU A 156 -8.12 5.75 -14.48
CA LEU A 156 -7.74 4.60 -13.61
C LEU A 156 -6.31 4.79 -13.08
N PRO A 157 -5.92 4.09 -11.99
CA PRO A 157 -6.24 4.29 -10.57
C PRO A 157 -5.20 5.21 -9.89
N VAL A 158 -5.48 5.64 -8.65
CA VAL A 158 -4.65 6.59 -7.88
C VAL A 158 -3.72 5.85 -6.91
N PHE A 159 -2.45 5.74 -7.30
CA PHE A 159 -1.25 5.25 -6.58
C PHE A 159 -1.18 3.77 -6.23
#